data_AF-A0A116LLX7-F1
#
_entry.id   AF-A0A116LLX7-F1
#
_cell.length_a   1.000
_cell.length_b   1.000
_cell.length_c   1.000
_cell.angle_alpha   90.00
_cell.angle_beta   90.00
_cell.angle_gamma   90.00
#
_symmetry.space_group_name_H-M   'P 1'
#
loop_
_entity.id
_entity.type
_entity.pdbx_description
1 polymer ?
#
loop_
_entity_poly.entity_id
_entity_poly.type
_entity_poly.pdbx_seq_one_letter_code
_entity_poly.pdbx_strand_id
1 'polypeptide(L)'
;MDAARTTLLRTLSHYAAFEQIEVICVFDAHHVPGLRQQYDEFKVSVIFTEEEETADSYIERLSAQLNSDRRKQVSVATSDLNEQWGVFSQGALRVSARELEERTRVIKKDLDKFVDQVELYTPRLNPWSDGNFQALKEMMEEMKE
;
A
#
# COMPACT_ATOMS: atom_id res chain seq x y z
N MET A 1 -11.25 6.96 -10.33
CA MET A 1 -10.66 5.75 -9.70
C MET A 1 -9.29 6.04 -9.07
N ASP A 2 -8.69 7.18 -9.41
CA ASP A 2 -7.34 7.55 -8.97
C ASP A 2 -7.21 7.74 -7.45
N ALA A 3 -8.22 8.32 -6.79
CA ALA A 3 -8.16 8.57 -5.35
C ALA A 3 -8.05 7.29 -4.48
N ALA A 4 -8.78 6.23 -4.86
CA ALA A 4 -8.71 4.94 -4.15
C ALA A 4 -7.34 4.27 -4.37
N ARG A 5 -6.83 4.32 -5.61
CA ARG A 5 -5.50 3.81 -5.96
C ARG A 5 -4.40 4.55 -5.20
N THR A 6 -4.41 5.89 -5.20
CA THR A 6 -3.43 6.69 -4.45
C THR A 6 -3.49 6.39 -2.95
N THR A 7 -4.70 6.21 -2.39
CA THR A 7 -4.87 5.87 -0.97
C THR A 7 -4.29 4.49 -0.66
N LEU A 8 -4.51 3.51 -1.54
CA LEU A 8 -3.92 2.17 -1.40
C LEU A 8 -2.39 2.23 -1.48
N LEU A 9 -1.84 2.90 -2.48
CA LEU A 9 -0.39 3.02 -2.66
C LEU A 9 0.29 3.71 -1.47
N ARG A 10 -0.33 4.79 -0.95
CA ARG A 10 0.17 5.46 0.26
C ARG A 10 0.16 4.54 1.48
N THR A 11 -0.90 3.74 1.63
CA THR A 11 -1.02 2.79 2.74
C THR A 11 0.03 1.67 2.63
N LEU A 12 0.22 1.12 1.43
CA LEU A 12 1.24 0.12 1.14
C LEU A 12 2.66 0.67 1.31
N SER A 13 2.89 1.94 1.00
CA SER A 13 4.16 2.61 1.23
C SER A 13 4.51 2.70 2.72
N HIS A 14 3.55 3.12 3.54
CA HIS A 14 3.75 3.16 4.98
C HIS A 14 4.03 1.76 5.52
N TYR A 15 3.30 0.75 5.02
CA TYR A 15 3.53 -0.64 5.34
C TYR A 15 4.95 -1.10 4.98
N ALA A 16 5.38 -0.85 3.74
CA ALA A 16 6.72 -1.19 3.24
C ALA A 16 7.82 -0.52 4.06
N ALA A 17 7.65 0.76 4.39
CA ALA A 17 8.63 1.54 5.15
C ALA A 17 8.73 1.09 6.61
N PHE A 18 7.61 0.75 7.23
CA PHE A 18 7.55 0.30 8.63
C PHE A 18 8.12 -1.11 8.80
N GLU A 19 7.68 -2.06 7.97
CA GLU A 19 8.12 -3.46 8.02
C GLU A 19 9.49 -3.66 7.36
N GLN A 20 10.02 -2.64 6.66
CA GLN A 20 11.27 -2.71 5.88
C GLN A 20 11.26 -3.83 4.82
N ILE A 21 10.11 -3.99 4.16
CA ILE A 21 9.91 -5.01 3.11
C ILE A 21 9.75 -4.36 1.74
N GLU A 22 10.09 -5.12 0.70
CA GLU A 22 9.78 -4.74 -0.68
C GLU A 22 8.31 -5.11 -0.99
N VAL A 23 7.51 -4.13 -1.38
CA VAL A 23 6.10 -4.34 -1.77
C VAL A 23 5.97 -4.12 -3.26
N ILE A 24 5.44 -5.15 -3.95
CA ILE A 24 5.13 -5.12 -5.37
C ILE A 24 3.61 -5.21 -5.49
N CYS A 25 2.99 -4.17 -6.07
CA CYS A 25 1.55 -4.09 -6.29
C CYS A 25 1.27 -4.35 -7.78
N VAL A 26 0.56 -5.43 -8.07
CA VAL A 26 0.18 -5.82 -9.44
C VAL A 26 -1.28 -5.43 -9.67
N PHE A 27 -1.55 -4.65 -10.71
CA PHE A 27 -2.88 -4.29 -11.15
C PHE A 27 -3.21 -4.99 -12.46
N ASP A 28 -4.45 -5.48 -12.58
CA ASP A 28 -4.96 -6.06 -13.82
C ASP A 28 -5.17 -4.98 -14.89
N ALA A 29 -4.67 -5.25 -16.10
CA ALA A 29 -4.78 -4.40 -17.29
C ALA A 29 -6.23 -3.99 -17.63
N HIS A 30 -7.23 -4.81 -17.29
CA HIS A 30 -8.64 -4.53 -17.58
C HIS A 30 -9.17 -3.25 -16.92
N HIS A 31 -8.53 -2.80 -15.83
CA HIS A 31 -9.04 -1.70 -15.02
C HIS A 31 -8.20 -0.41 -15.08
N VAL A 32 -7.06 -0.39 -15.78
CA VAL A 32 -6.17 0.79 -15.83
C VAL A 32 -5.59 1.00 -17.24
N PRO A 33 -5.85 2.15 -17.89
CA PRO A 33 -5.29 2.44 -19.20
C PRO A 33 -3.81 2.84 -19.06
N GLY A 34 -2.89 2.03 -19.57
CA GLY A 34 -1.50 2.43 -19.74
C GLY A 34 -0.51 1.27 -19.78
N LEU A 35 0.45 1.40 -20.71
CA LEU A 35 1.63 0.56 -20.89
C LEU A 35 2.31 0.26 -19.54
N ARG A 36 2.93 -0.92 -19.40
CA ARG A 36 3.74 -1.40 -18.26
C ARG A 36 4.59 -0.27 -17.65
N GLN A 37 4.04 0.42 -16.65
CA GLN A 37 4.69 1.54 -15.98
C GLN A 37 5.05 1.12 -14.56
N GLN A 38 6.35 0.93 -14.34
CA GLN A 38 6.92 0.89 -13.01
C GLN A 38 7.00 2.33 -12.49
N TYR A 39 6.15 2.66 -11.53
CA TYR A 39 6.25 3.91 -10.78
C TYR A 39 6.86 3.59 -9.43
N ASP A 40 8.08 4.06 -9.17
CA ASP A 40 8.68 4.04 -7.83
C ASP A 40 8.17 5.23 -6.99
N GLU A 41 6.87 5.48 -7.04
CA GLU A 41 6.25 6.48 -6.19
C GLU A 41 6.00 5.82 -4.83
N PHE A 42 6.44 6.46 -3.75
CA PHE A 42 6.25 5.97 -2.39
C PHE A 42 6.99 4.66 -2.02
N LYS A 43 8.11 4.30 -2.69
CA LYS A 43 8.88 3.07 -2.42
C LYS A 43 8.10 1.76 -2.64
N VAL A 44 7.02 1.78 -3.42
CA VAL A 44 6.24 0.60 -3.78
C VAL A 44 6.35 0.40 -5.28
N SER A 45 6.72 -0.81 -5.72
CA SER A 45 6.82 -1.13 -7.14
C SER A 45 5.44 -1.45 -7.70
N VAL A 46 4.91 -0.59 -8.56
CA VAL A 46 3.61 -0.82 -9.21
C VAL A 46 3.82 -1.47 -10.57
N ILE A 47 3.08 -2.53 -10.86
CA ILE A 47 3.16 -3.26 -12.12
C ILE A 47 1.75 -3.41 -12.71
N PHE A 48 1.60 -3.11 -13.99
CA PHE A 48 0.40 -3.39 -14.76
C PHE A 48 0.63 -4.65 -15.59
N THR A 49 -0.31 -5.59 -15.56
CA THR A 49 -0.24 -6.76 -16.44
C THR A 49 -0.50 -6.37 -17.89
N GLU A 50 -0.24 -7.30 -18.81
CA GLU A 50 -0.61 -7.17 -20.21
C GLU A 50 -2.07 -7.60 -20.39
N GLU A 51 -2.72 -7.18 -21.49
CA GLU A 51 -4.16 -7.45 -21.73
C GLU A 51 -4.48 -8.96 -21.82
N GLU A 52 -3.49 -9.78 -22.16
CA GLU A 52 -3.58 -11.25 -22.26
C GLU A 52 -3.05 -11.99 -21.01
N GLU A 53 -2.55 -11.29 -19.97
CA GLU A 53 -2.01 -11.90 -18.74
C GLU A 53 -2.81 -11.48 -17.50
N THR A 54 -3.29 -12.47 -16.73
CA THR A 54 -3.97 -12.20 -15.45
C THR A 54 -2.98 -11.82 -14.36
N ALA A 55 -3.43 -11.00 -13.41
CA ALA A 55 -2.62 -10.65 -12.22
C ALA A 55 -2.11 -11.90 -11.48
N ASP A 56 -2.94 -12.94 -11.39
CA ASP A 56 -2.60 -14.18 -10.71
C ASP A 56 -1.45 -14.92 -11.40
N SER A 57 -1.50 -15.06 -12.73
CA SER A 57 -0.44 -15.70 -13.53
C SER A 57 0.89 -14.94 -13.42
N TYR A 58 0.82 -13.60 -13.43
CA TYR A 58 2.00 -12.75 -13.24
C TYR A 58 2.63 -12.95 -11.86
N ILE A 59 1.81 -12.94 -10.81
CA ILE A 59 2.25 -13.13 -9.42
C ILE A 59 2.84 -14.52 -9.22
N GLU A 60 2.25 -15.56 -9.81
CA GLU A 60 2.79 -16.92 -9.78
C GLU A 60 4.20 -16.99 -10.34
N ARG A 61 4.41 -16.46 -11.56
CA ARG A 61 5.73 -16.42 -12.20
C ARG A 61 6.74 -15.60 -11.40
N LEU A 62 6.33 -14.45 -10.88
CA LEU A 62 7.21 -13.57 -10.11
C LEU A 62 7.58 -14.21 -8.76
N SER A 63 6.61 -14.81 -8.07
CA SER A 63 6.84 -15.48 -6.79
C SER A 63 7.80 -16.67 -6.94
N ALA A 64 7.68 -17.45 -8.02
CA ALA A 64 8.60 -18.52 -8.38
C ALA A 64 10.05 -18.04 -8.49
N GLN A 65 10.21 -16.93 -9.24
CA GLN A 65 11.51 -16.35 -9.52
C GLN A 65 12.16 -15.79 -8.25
N LEU A 66 11.39 -15.08 -7.43
CA LEU A 66 11.88 -14.48 -6.19
C LEU A 66 12.17 -15.52 -5.11
N ASN A 67 11.37 -16.59 -5.02
CA ASN A 67 11.55 -17.65 -4.03
C ASN A 67 12.67 -18.63 -4.40
N SER A 68 13.26 -18.49 -5.60
CA SER A 68 14.47 -19.23 -5.99
C SER A 68 15.68 -18.87 -5.10
N ASP A 69 15.71 -17.67 -4.51
CA ASP A 69 16.69 -17.31 -3.48
C ASP A 69 16.15 -17.70 -2.09
N ARG A 70 16.76 -18.73 -1.48
CA ARG A 70 16.38 -19.25 -0.15
C ARG A 70 16.49 -18.23 0.99
N ARG A 71 17.11 -17.07 0.76
CA ARG A 71 17.21 -15.99 1.76
C ARG A 71 16.00 -15.06 1.75
N LYS A 72 15.13 -15.14 0.74
CA LYS A 72 13.96 -14.30 0.60
C LYS A 72 12.71 -15.10 0.99
N GLN A 73 11.81 -14.45 1.72
CA GLN A 73 10.49 -15.01 2.01
C GLN A 73 9.46 -14.23 1.21
N VAL A 74 8.84 -14.88 0.23
CA VAL A 74 7.81 -14.26 -0.61
C VAL A 74 6.44 -14.48 0.02
N SER A 75 5.65 -13.40 0.16
CA SER A 75 4.27 -13.45 0.61
C SER A 75 3.35 -12.83 -0.44
N VAL A 76 2.24 -13.48 -0.74
CA VAL A 76 1.24 -13.02 -1.72
C VAL A 76 -0.04 -12.68 -1.00
N ALA A 77 -0.49 -11.42 -1.15
CA ALA A 77 -1.76 -10.96 -0.59
C ALA A 77 -2.90 -11.11 -1.61
N THR A 78 -3.87 -11.98 -1.34
CA THR A 78 -5.02 -12.21 -2.23
C THR A 78 -6.31 -12.54 -1.48
N SER A 79 -7.44 -12.00 -1.95
CA SER A 79 -8.78 -12.31 -1.46
C SER A 79 -9.38 -13.56 -2.07
N ASP A 80 -8.95 -13.95 -3.27
CA ASP A 80 -9.61 -15.02 -4.02
C ASP A 80 -9.21 -16.40 -3.50
N LEU A 81 -10.21 -17.06 -2.89
CA LEU A 81 -10.11 -18.38 -2.27
C LEU A 81 -10.30 -19.52 -3.29
N ASN A 82 -10.72 -19.20 -4.52
CA ASN A 82 -11.32 -20.17 -5.43
C ASN A 82 -10.37 -20.81 -6.44
N GLU A 83 -9.18 -20.26 -6.68
CA GLU A 83 -8.21 -20.90 -7.57
C GLU A 83 -7.17 -21.65 -6.75
N GLN A 84 -6.86 -22.89 -7.15
CA GLN A 84 -5.83 -23.71 -6.52
C GLN A 84 -4.47 -23.08 -6.82
N TRP A 85 -4.03 -22.15 -5.98
CA TRP A 85 -2.80 -21.38 -6.17
C TRP A 85 -1.57 -22.29 -6.31
N GLY A 86 -0.98 -22.33 -7.50
CA GLY A 86 0.31 -22.97 -7.75
C GLY A 86 1.43 -22.35 -6.90
N VAL A 87 1.22 -21.11 -6.44
CA VAL A 87 2.11 -20.31 -5.58
C VAL A 87 2.57 -21.06 -4.31
N PHE A 88 1.70 -21.87 -3.69
CA PHE A 88 2.06 -22.62 -2.48
C PHE A 88 3.05 -23.76 -2.74
N SER A 89 2.99 -24.36 -3.94
CA SER A 89 3.88 -25.49 -4.29
C SER A 89 5.35 -25.08 -4.31
N GLN A 90 5.61 -23.79 -4.45
CA GLN A 90 6.95 -23.23 -4.57
C GLN A 90 7.45 -22.59 -3.27
N GLY A 91 6.64 -22.57 -2.19
CA GLY A 91 7.06 -22.12 -0.86
C GLY A 91 6.76 -20.66 -0.51
N ALA A 92 5.93 -19.98 -1.30
CA ALA A 92 5.45 -18.65 -0.95
C ALA A 92 4.27 -18.72 0.05
N LEU A 93 4.20 -17.73 0.95
CA LEU A 93 3.13 -17.62 1.94
C LEU A 93 1.94 -16.86 1.37
N ARG A 94 0.74 -17.21 1.80
CA ARG A 94 -0.47 -16.43 1.51
C ARG A 94 -0.80 -15.52 2.67
N VAL A 95 -1.13 -14.27 2.34
CA VAL A 95 -1.78 -13.30 3.21
C VAL A 95 -3.17 -13.04 2.64
N SER A 96 -4.21 -13.00 3.47
CA SER A 96 -5.53 -12.61 2.98
C SER A 96 -5.65 -11.09 2.85
N ALA A 97 -6.51 -10.59 1.97
CA ALA A 97 -6.77 -9.15 1.87
C ALA A 97 -7.16 -8.53 3.22
N ARG A 98 -8.00 -9.25 4.00
CA ARG A 98 -8.41 -8.84 5.36
C ARG A 98 -7.23 -8.80 6.34
N GLU A 99 -6.31 -9.75 6.25
CA GLU A 99 -5.13 -9.77 7.10
C GLU A 99 -4.18 -8.62 6.76
N LEU A 100 -3.97 -8.33 5.48
CA LEU A 100 -3.20 -7.16 5.05
C LEU A 100 -3.85 -5.85 5.53
N GLU A 101 -5.17 -5.76 5.46
CA GLU A 101 -5.93 -4.63 5.96
C GLU A 101 -5.74 -4.44 7.48
N GLU A 102 -5.78 -5.51 8.27
CA GLU A 102 -5.54 -5.42 9.71
C GLU A 102 -4.11 -4.97 10.03
N ARG A 103 -3.11 -5.55 9.35
CA ARG A 103 -1.70 -5.18 9.52
C ARG A 103 -1.47 -3.71 9.21
N THR A 104 -2.01 -3.22 8.09
CA THR A 104 -1.89 -1.81 7.70
C THR A 104 -2.62 -0.87 8.65
N ARG A 105 -3.77 -1.28 9.20
CA ARG A 105 -4.53 -0.51 10.19
C ARG A 105 -3.78 -0.36 11.52
N VAL A 106 -3.18 -1.43 12.01
CA VAL A 106 -2.37 -1.42 13.23
C VAL A 106 -1.18 -0.47 13.07
N ILE A 107 -0.47 -0.58 11.94
CA ILE A 107 0.70 0.27 11.64
C ILE A 107 0.29 1.75 11.54
N LYS A 108 -0.84 2.05 10.90
CA LYS A 108 -1.36 3.42 10.85
C LYS A 108 -1.61 3.97 12.25
N LYS A 109 -2.28 3.20 13.11
CA LYS A 109 -2.56 3.61 14.50
C LYS A 109 -1.29 3.86 15.30
N ASP A 110 -0.27 3.04 15.12
CA ASP A 110 1.00 3.20 15.84
C ASP A 110 1.84 4.37 15.30
N LEU A 111 1.77 4.62 13.99
CA LEU A 111 2.34 5.82 13.37
C LEU A 111 1.67 7.09 13.90
N ASP A 112 0.33 7.13 13.97
CA ASP A 112 -0.41 8.27 14.48
C ASP A 112 -0.01 8.59 15.94
N LYS A 113 0.06 7.57 16.81
CA LYS A 113 0.55 7.74 18.19
C LYS A 113 1.98 8.25 18.27
N PHE A 114 2.86 7.75 17.39
CA PHE A 114 4.26 8.17 17.35
C PHE A 114 4.36 9.65 16.95
N VAL A 115 3.59 10.07 15.95
CA VAL A 115 3.49 11.48 15.54
C VAL A 115 2.98 12.35 16.69
N ASP A 116 1.91 11.93 17.37
CA ASP A 116 1.38 12.65 18.54
C ASP A 116 2.46 12.82 19.63
N GLN A 117 3.22 11.77 19.91
CA GLN A 117 4.32 11.84 20.89
C GLN A 117 5.44 12.78 20.43
N VAL A 118 5.86 12.70 19.17
CA VAL A 118 6.90 13.59 18.63
C VAL A 118 6.47 15.05 18.65
N GLU A 119 5.20 15.35 18.36
CA GLU A 119 4.67 16.71 18.46
C GLU A 119 4.62 17.25 19.89
N LEU A 120 4.38 16.39 20.88
CA LEU A 120 4.44 16.76 22.30
C LEU A 120 5.86 17.12 22.76
N TYR A 121 6.89 16.42 22.28
CA TYR A 121 8.29 16.64 22.71
C TYR A 121 9.06 17.66 21.85
N THR A 122 8.73 17.77 20.56
CA THR A 122 9.30 18.74 19.62
C THR A 122 8.16 19.50 18.94
N PRO A 123 7.56 20.49 19.62
CA PRO A 123 6.49 21.26 19.02
C PRO A 123 6.99 21.96 17.76
N ARG A 124 6.28 21.78 16.66
CA ARG A 124 6.62 22.44 15.39
C ARG A 124 6.56 23.96 15.61
N LEU A 125 7.52 24.68 15.02
CA LEU A 125 7.58 26.15 15.08
C LEU A 125 6.33 26.84 14.49
N ASN A 126 5.52 26.11 13.72
CA ASN A 126 4.20 26.54 13.25
C ASN A 126 3.08 25.82 14.04
N PRO A 127 2.24 26.56 14.81
CA PRO A 127 1.11 26.00 15.57
C PRO A 127 -0.05 25.45 14.74
N TRP A 128 0.06 25.52 13.41
CA TRP A 128 -1.03 25.25 12.49
C TRP A 128 -0.86 23.87 11.87
N SER A 129 -1.67 22.91 12.33
CA SER A 129 -1.87 21.62 11.66
C SER A 129 -2.88 21.77 10.51
N ASP A 130 -2.84 20.86 9.53
CA ASP A 130 -3.80 20.84 8.41
C ASP A 130 -5.27 20.78 8.88
N GLY A 131 -5.53 20.17 10.04
CA GLY A 131 -6.86 20.12 10.66
C GLY A 131 -7.32 21.47 11.22
N ASN A 132 -6.42 22.24 11.85
CA ASN A 132 -6.74 23.57 12.37
C ASN A 132 -6.99 24.58 11.25
N PHE A 133 -6.39 24.37 10.08
CA PHE A 133 -6.56 25.26 8.92
C PHE A 133 -7.98 25.19 8.35
N GLN A 134 -8.59 24.00 8.32
CA GLN A 134 -9.93 23.82 7.80
C GLN A 134 -10.99 24.46 8.70
N ALA A 135 -10.91 24.22 10.01
CA ALA A 135 -11.79 24.82 11.01
C ALA A 135 -11.67 26.36 11.04
N LEU A 136 -10.45 26.87 10.88
CA LEU A 136 -10.25 28.31 10.82
C LEU A 136 -10.78 28.92 9.51
N LYS A 137 -10.67 28.19 8.40
CA LYS A 137 -11.21 28.63 7.11
C LYS A 137 -12.74 28.69 7.16
N GLU A 138 -13.38 27.73 7.83
CA GLU A 138 -14.82 27.75 8.10
C GLU A 138 -15.22 28.93 9.01
N MET A 139 -14.50 29.16 10.13
CA MET A 139 -14.75 30.35 10.97
C MET A 139 -14.54 31.68 10.22
N MET A 140 -13.53 31.75 9.36
CA MET A 140 -13.26 32.95 8.54
C MET A 140 -14.31 33.19 7.46
N GLU A 141 -14.97 32.14 6.97
CA GLU A 141 -16.10 32.24 6.03
C GLU A 141 -17.37 32.69 6.78
N GLU A 142 -17.65 32.15 7.97
CA GLU A 142 -18.78 32.59 8.80
C GLU A 142 -18.67 34.07 9.24
N MET A 143 -17.45 34.58 9.45
CA MET A 143 -17.24 36.00 9.80
C MET A 143 -17.36 36.97 8.61
N LYS A 144 -17.53 36.46 7.38
CA LYS A 144 -17.71 37.27 6.16
C LYS A 144 -19.17 37.44 5.73
N GLU A 145 -20.11 36.72 6.34
CA GLU A 145 -21.56 36.97 6.24
C GLU A 145 -22.01 38.04 7.24
#